data_AF-A0A1M2VA98-F1
#
_entry.id   AF-A0A1M2VA98-F1
#
_cell.length_a   1.000
_cell.length_b   1.000
_cell.length_c   1.000
_cell.angle_alpha   90.00
_cell.angle_beta   90.00
_cell.angle_gamma   90.00
#
_symmetry.space_group_name_H-M   'P 1'
#
loop_
_entity.id
_entity.type
_entity.pdbx_description
1 polymer ?
#
loop_
_entity_poly.entity_id
_entity_poly.type
_entity_poly.pdbx_seq_one_letter_code
_entity_poly.pdbx_strand_id
1 'polypeptide(L)' 'MSSAINGIVLPKEFAYPAAAVVSTFYLLLWQSIRVGGARKRAGIAYPQVYAEKAEAAEKKEAHVFNCTQRE' A
#
# COMPACT_ATOMS: atom_id res chain seq x y z
N MET A 1 51.47 -11.32 0.06
CA MET A 1 50.29 -12.04 0.56
C MET A 1 49.08 -11.15 0.36
N SER A 2 48.28 -11.41 -0.68
CA SER A 2 47.07 -10.66 -1.00
C SER A 2 45.88 -11.48 -0.52
N SER A 3 45.20 -11.02 0.53
CA SER A 3 43.90 -11.59 0.92
C SER A 3 42.86 -11.07 -0.07
N ALA A 4 42.26 -11.97 -0.83
CA ALA A 4 41.09 -11.66 -1.63
C ALA A 4 39.93 -11.29 -0.69
N ILE A 5 39.40 -10.07 -0.83
CA ILE A 5 38.12 -9.70 -0.23
C ILE A 5 37.04 -10.40 -1.06
N ASN A 6 36.55 -11.55 -0.58
CA ASN A 6 35.40 -12.25 -1.16
C ASN A 6 34.10 -11.54 -0.74
N GLY A 7 33.96 -10.25 -1.03
CA GLY A 7 32.83 -9.43 -0.63
C GLY A 7 32.30 -8.59 -1.78
N ILE A 8 30.98 -8.53 -1.92
CA ILE A 8 30.31 -7.62 -2.86
C ILE A 8 30.42 -6.20 -2.27
N VAL A 9 31.09 -5.31 -2.99
CA VAL A 9 31.14 -3.89 -2.65
C VAL A 9 29.99 -3.18 -3.38
N LEU A 10 29.03 -2.67 -2.61
CA LEU A 10 27.92 -1.88 -3.16
C LEU A 10 28.35 -0.42 -3.35
N PRO A 11 28.21 0.15 -4.56
CA PRO A 11 28.48 1.56 -4.77
C PRO A 11 27.48 2.41 -3.98
N LYS A 12 27.88 3.64 -3.64
CA LYS A 12 27.02 4.60 -2.90
C LYS A 12 25.67 4.80 -3.59
N GLU A 13 25.63 4.68 -4.90
CA GLU A 13 24.43 4.92 -5.71
C GLU A 13 23.36 3.84 -5.53
N PHE A 14 23.69 2.72 -4.88
CA PHE A 14 22.68 1.75 -4.46
C PHE A 14 21.72 2.31 -3.39
N ALA A 15 22.05 3.45 -2.79
CA ALA A 15 21.14 4.20 -1.94
C ALA A 15 19.88 4.68 -2.70
N TYR A 16 19.96 4.95 -4.00
CA TYR A 16 18.81 5.39 -4.80
C TYR A 16 17.71 4.32 -4.93
N PRO A 17 17.99 3.09 -5.40
CA PRO A 17 16.97 2.04 -5.42
C PRO A 17 16.49 1.66 -4.01
N ALA A 18 17.38 1.67 -3.01
CA ALA A 18 16.96 1.47 -1.62
C ALA A 18 15.95 2.54 -1.17
N ALA A 19 16.20 3.81 -1.48
CA ALA A 19 15.28 4.90 -1.19
C ALA A 19 13.94 4.75 -1.92
N ALA A 20 13.94 4.28 -3.17
CA ALA A 20 12.72 4.01 -3.93
C ALA A 20 11.87 2.88 -3.31
N VAL A 21 12.51 1.83 -2.80
CA VAL A 21 11.80 0.74 -2.09
C VAL A 21 11.18 1.27 -0.79
N VAL A 22 11.96 2.02 0.00
CA VAL A 22 11.50 2.58 1.27
C VAL A 22 10.35 3.57 1.05
N SER A 23 10.44 4.46 0.06
CA SER A 23 9.36 5.41 -0.25
C SER A 23 8.08 4.70 -0.70
N THR A 24 8.20 3.64 -1.51
CA THR A 24 7.08 2.82 -1.94
C THR A 24 6.41 2.13 -0.75
N PHE A 25 7.19 1.60 0.20
CA PHE A 25 6.65 1.03 1.43
C PHE A 25 5.79 2.04 2.22
N TYR A 26 6.29 3.27 2.41
CA TYR A 26 5.52 4.29 3.12
C TYR A 26 4.26 4.72 2.37
N LEU A 27 4.31 4.78 1.04
CA LEU A 27 3.14 5.06 0.22
C LEU A 27 2.06 3.97 0.40
N LEU A 28 2.45 2.70 0.31
CA LEU A 28 1.55 1.56 0.49
C LEU A 28 0.97 1.50 1.91
N LEU A 29 1.77 1.83 2.92
CA LEU A 29 1.32 1.92 4.31
C LEU A 29 0.24 3.01 4.46
N TRP A 30 0.47 4.19 3.88
CA TRP A 30 -0.49 5.28 3.91
C TRP A 30 -1.79 4.94 3.17
N GLN A 31 -1.70 4.35 1.97
CA GLN A 31 -2.87 3.85 1.23
C GLN A 31 -3.66 2.83 2.06
N SER A 32 -2.97 1.88 2.70
CA SER A 32 -3.60 0.87 3.55
C SER A 32 -4.37 1.49 4.73
N ILE A 33 -3.81 2.50 5.39
CA ILE A 33 -4.49 3.24 6.47
C ILE A 33 -5.75 3.94 5.94
N ARG A 34 -5.67 4.58 4.78
CA ARG A 34 -6.82 5.28 4.17
C ARG A 34 -7.94 4.32 3.79
N VAL A 35 -7.60 3.20 3.15
CA VAL A 35 -8.55 2.12 2.81
C VAL A 35 -9.20 1.57 4.08
N GLY A 36 -8.42 1.26 5.11
CA GLY A 36 -8.95 0.74 6.38
C GLY A 36 -9.93 1.71 7.04
N GLY A 37 -9.61 3.01 7.06
CA GLY A 37 -10.52 4.05 7.54
C GLY A 37 -11.80 4.17 6.72
N ALA A 38 -11.70 4.12 5.38
CA ALA A 38 -12.86 4.15 4.50
C ALA A 38 -13.75 2.90 4.67
N ARG A 39 -13.15 1.71 4.77
CA ARG A 39 -13.85 0.45 5.05
C ARG A 39 -14.65 0.54 6.35
N LYS A 40 -14.01 1.03 7.43
CA LYS A 40 -14.67 1.19 8.73
C LYS A 40 -15.89 2.11 8.65
N ARG A 41 -15.79 3.22 7.90
CA ARG A 41 -16.92 4.14 7.69
C ARG A 41 -18.03 3.54 6.83
N ALA A 42 -17.68 2.75 5.82
CA ALA A 42 -18.63 2.07 4.95
C ALA A 42 -19.33 0.87 5.63
N GLY A 43 -18.74 0.34 6.71
CA GLY A 43 -19.28 -0.82 7.43
C GLY A 43 -19.10 -2.15 6.70
N ILE A 44 -18.19 -2.23 5.72
CA ILE A 44 -17.95 -3.44 4.92
C ILE A 44 -17.03 -4.41 5.68
N ALA A 45 -17.59 -5.53 6.13
CA ALA A 45 -16.87 -6.54 6.87
C ALA A 45 -15.90 -7.34 5.97
N TYR A 46 -14.81 -7.85 6.56
CA TYR A 46 -14.03 -8.89 5.91
C TYR A 46 -14.84 -10.20 5.87
N PRO A 47 -14.71 -11.05 4.83
CA PRO A 47 -13.69 -11.01 3.77
C PRO A 47 -14.07 -10.19 2.52
N GLN A 48 -15.17 -9.44 2.54
CA GLN A 48 -15.64 -8.70 1.37
C GLN A 48 -14.64 -7.62 0.93
N VAL A 49 -14.21 -7.67 -0.34
CA VAL A 49 -13.12 -6.81 -0.85
C VAL A 49 -13.62 -5.44 -1.30
N TYR A 50 -14.81 -5.38 -1.92
CA TYR A 50 -15.49 -4.18 -2.37
C TYR A 50 -16.95 -4.19 -1.91
N ALA A 51 -17.55 -3.02 -1.70
CA ALA A 51 -18.99 -2.91 -1.54
C ALA A 51 -19.70 -3.34 -2.83
N GLU A 52 -20.77 -4.12 -2.70
CA GLU A 52 -21.62 -4.54 -3.80
C GLU A 52 -22.37 -3.35 -4.41
N LYS A 53 -22.88 -3.52 -5.63
CA LYS A 53 -23.57 -2.42 -6.35
C LYS A 53 -24.74 -1.84 -5.57
N ALA A 54 -25.52 -2.68 -4.90
CA ALA A 54 -26.64 -2.25 -4.06
C ALA A 54 -26.15 -1.41 -2.87
N GLU A 55 -25.13 -1.88 -2.16
CA GLU A 55 -24.55 -1.18 -1.00
C GLU A 55 -23.95 0.18 -1.39
N ALA A 56 -23.25 0.24 -2.52
CA ALA A 56 -22.66 1.47 -3.05
C ALA A 56 -23.70 2.46 -3.60
N ALA A 57 -24.85 1.97 -4.07
CA ALA A 57 -25.97 2.81 -4.51
C ALA A 57 -26.75 3.40 -3.32
N GLU A 58 -26.87 2.65 -2.23
CA GLU A 58 -27.59 3.06 -1.03
C GLU A 58 -26.76 3.93 -0.09
N LYS A 59 -25.44 3.70 -0.01
CA LYS A 59 -24.54 4.40 0.90
C LYS A 59 -23.39 5.07 0.16
N LYS A 60 -23.30 6.40 0.29
CA LYS A 60 -22.20 7.19 -0.27
C LYS A 60 -20.85 6.71 0.25
N GLU A 61 -20.76 6.31 1.52
CA GLU A 61 -19.54 5.82 2.15
C GLU A 61 -19.04 4.53 1.53
N ALA A 62 -19.95 3.65 1.10
CA ALA A 62 -19.62 2.41 0.40
C ALA A 62 -19.07 2.69 -1.00
N HIS A 63 -19.64 3.67 -1.71
CA HIS A 63 -19.08 4.13 -2.98
C HIS A 63 -17.68 4.75 -2.80
N VAL A 64 -17.50 5.61 -1.78
CA VAL A 64 -16.20 6.21 -1.45
C VAL A 64 -15.18 5.14 -1.05
N PHE A 65 -15.58 4.10 -0.32
CA PHE A 65 -14.73 2.97 -0.01
C PHE A 65 -14.24 2.26 -1.28
N ASN A 66 -15.13 1.97 -2.23
CA ASN A 66 -14.76 1.34 -3.51
C ASN A 66 -13.78 2.19 -4.31
N CYS A 67 -13.98 3.51 -4.37
CA CYS A 67 -13.02 4.42 -4.99
C CYS A 67 -11.67 4.37 -4.26
N THR A 68 -11.68 4.53 -2.93
CA THR A 68 -10.45 4.53 -2.11
C THR A 68 -9.68 3.20 -2.20
N GLN A 69 -10.37 2.08 -2.44
CA GLN A 69 -9.78 0.75 -2.58
C GLN A 69 -9.23 0.46 -3.99
N ARG A 70 -9.60 1.24 -5.02
CA ARG A 70 -9.05 1.12 -6.39
C ARG A 70 -7.85 2.03 -6.65
N GLU A 71 -7.73 3.11 -5.88
CA GLU A 71 -6.62 4.07 -5.85
C GLU A 71 -5.50 3.60 -4.90
#